data_AF-A0A6I2M3N0-F1
#
_entry.id   AF-A0A6I2M3N0-F1
#
_cell.length_a   1.000
_cell.length_b   1.000
_cell.length_c   1.000
_cell.angle_alpha   90.00
_cell.angle_beta   90.00
_cell.angle_gamma   90.00
#
_symmetry.space_group_name_H-M   'P 1'
#
loop_
_entity.id
_entity.type
_entity.pdbx_description
1 polymer ?
#
loop_
_entity_poly.entity_id
_entity_poly.type
_entity_poly.pdbx_seq_one_letter_code
_entity_poly.pdbx_strand_id
1 'polypeptide(L)'
;MSLITLAIHELATNARKYGALSEDGGRLRITWHVRNGEAGPRVHLEWREDGLVPTGADAPSFRADGGYGRVLIEQALPYALGARTTYELGATELRCIVDLPLEKAATPASRDP
;
A
#
# COMPACT_ATOMS: atom_id res chain seq x y z
N MET A 1 -13.16 2.52 11.29
CA MET A 1 -12.53 2.35 9.96
C MET A 1 -11.37 1.39 10.11
N SER A 2 -11.25 0.35 9.27
CA SER A 2 -10.14 -0.61 9.39
C SER A 2 -8.81 -0.01 8.88
N LEU A 3 -7.66 -0.53 9.32
CA LEU A 3 -6.34 -0.05 8.84
C LEU A 3 -6.19 -0.21 7.33
N ILE A 4 -6.73 -1.29 6.75
CA ILE A 4 -6.70 -1.48 5.29
C ILE A 4 -7.57 -0.45 4.57
N THR A 5 -8.74 -0.10 5.14
CA THR A 5 -9.59 0.97 4.59
C THR A 5 -8.86 2.31 4.61
N LEU A 6 -8.13 2.61 5.69
CA LEU A 6 -7.34 3.85 5.79
C LEU A 6 -6.19 3.84 4.76
N ALA A 7 -5.47 2.73 4.61
CA ALA A 7 -4.39 2.63 3.63
C ALA A 7 -4.88 2.87 2.18
N ILE A 8 -6.00 2.25 1.81
CA ILE A 8 -6.62 2.47 0.49
C ILE A 8 -7.10 3.92 0.35
N HIS A 9 -7.65 4.52 1.41
CA HIS A 9 -8.07 5.92 1.40
C HIS A 9 -6.89 6.88 1.18
N GLU A 10 -5.76 6.65 1.86
CA GLU A 10 -4.54 7.43 1.70
C GLU A 10 -3.98 7.29 0.27
N LEU A 11 -3.92 6.07 -0.27
CA LEU A 11 -3.51 5.82 -1.67
C LEU A 11 -4.43 6.55 -2.65
N ALA A 12 -5.75 6.47 -2.47
CA ALA A 12 -6.72 7.16 -3.33
C ALA A 12 -6.58 8.69 -3.24
N THR A 13 -6.35 9.21 -2.03
CA THR A 13 -6.13 10.65 -1.83
C THR A 13 -4.84 11.11 -2.50
N ASN A 14 -3.77 10.33 -2.40
CA ASN A 14 -2.49 10.62 -3.05
C ASN A 14 -2.61 10.54 -4.57
N ALA A 15 -3.29 9.52 -5.10
CA ALA A 15 -3.54 9.37 -6.55
C ALA A 15 -4.22 10.61 -7.12
N ARG A 16 -5.22 11.16 -6.41
CA ARG A 16 -5.95 12.37 -6.82
C ARG A 16 -5.15 13.66 -6.69
N LYS A 17 -4.38 13.80 -5.62
CA LYS A 17 -3.65 15.05 -5.35
C LYS A 17 -2.35 15.17 -6.14
N TYR A 18 -1.68 14.05 -6.34
CA TYR A 18 -0.28 14.03 -6.77
C TYR A 18 0.04 12.91 -7.75
N GLY A 19 -0.90 12.00 -8.01
CA GLY A 19 -0.64 10.74 -8.69
C GLY A 19 -1.30 10.63 -10.06
N ALA A 20 -1.62 9.41 -10.48
CA ALA A 20 -2.18 9.13 -11.80
C ALA A 20 -3.58 9.73 -12.03
N LEU A 21 -4.23 10.27 -11.00
CA LEU A 21 -5.54 10.92 -11.11
C LEU A 21 -5.46 12.44 -10.91
N SER A 22 -4.26 13.03 -10.78
CA SER A 22 -4.10 14.48 -10.66
C SER A 22 -4.04 15.20 -12.00
N GLU A 23 -3.67 14.50 -13.07
CA GLU A 23 -3.50 15.04 -14.42
C GLU A 23 -4.21 14.17 -15.45
N ASP A 24 -4.56 14.76 -16.59
CA ASP A 24 -5.12 14.03 -17.71
C ASP A 24 -4.11 13.02 -18.29
N GLY A 25 -4.57 11.80 -18.53
CA GLY A 25 -3.77 10.74 -19.17
C GLY A 25 -3.06 9.77 -18.22
N GLY A 26 -3.07 10.02 -16.91
CA GLY A 26 -2.65 9.03 -15.91
C GLY A 26 -3.62 7.85 -15.82
N ARG A 27 -3.14 6.70 -15.34
CA ARG A 27 -3.96 5.49 -15.16
C ARG A 27 -3.75 4.88 -13.79
N LEU A 28 -4.85 4.66 -13.08
CA LEU A 28 -4.88 3.86 -11.86
C LEU A 28 -5.42 2.46 -12.17
N ARG A 29 -4.65 1.43 -11.79
CA ARG A 29 -5.06 0.03 -11.82
C ARG A 29 -5.00 -0.54 -10.41
N ILE A 30 -6.11 -1.12 -9.98
CA ILE A 30 -6.21 -1.85 -8.72
C ILE A 30 -6.59 -3.28 -9.07
N THR A 31 -5.73 -4.24 -8.70
CA THR A 31 -6.01 -5.66 -8.88
C THR A 31 -5.88 -6.37 -7.54
N TRP A 32 -6.67 -7.42 -7.35
CA TRP A 32 -6.53 -8.28 -6.19
C TRP A 32 -6.86 -9.72 -6.55
N HIS A 33 -6.22 -10.65 -5.84
CA HIS A 33 -6.56 -12.06 -5.90
C HIS A 33 -6.22 -12.72 -4.57
N VAL A 34 -6.86 -13.86 -4.30
CA VAL A 34 -6.52 -14.71 -3.16
C VAL A 34 -5.46 -15.71 -3.61
N ARG A 35 -4.41 -15.87 -2.82
CA ARG A 35 -3.35 -16.86 -3.03
C ARG A 35 -3.12 -17.70 -1.78
N ASN A 36 -2.63 -18.91 -1.95
CA ASN A 36 -2.20 -19.74 -0.82
C ASN A 36 -0.88 -19.19 -0.28
N GLY A 37 -0.85 -18.84 1.00
CA GLY A 37 0.36 -18.48 1.73
C GLY A 37 0.78 -19.60 2.69
N GLU A 38 1.98 -19.44 3.27
CA GLU A 38 2.59 -20.43 4.18
C GLU A 38 1.72 -20.73 5.42
N ALA A 39 0.99 -19.73 5.90
CA ALA A 39 0.15 -19.81 7.11
C ALA A 39 -1.36 -19.72 6.81
N GLY A 40 -1.77 -19.99 5.56
CA GLY A 40 -3.16 -19.90 5.13
C GLY A 40 -3.38 -18.93 3.95
N PRO A 41 -4.64 -18.74 3.53
CA PRO A 41 -4.97 -17.90 2.39
C PRO A 41 -4.63 -16.43 2.66
N ARG A 42 -4.16 -15.74 1.62
CA ARG A 42 -3.79 -14.33 1.67
C ARG A 42 -4.41 -13.56 0.53
N VAL A 43 -4.82 -12.31 0.77
CA VAL A 43 -5.17 -11.36 -0.30
C VAL A 43 -3.90 -10.69 -0.77
N HIS A 44 -3.61 -10.82 -2.06
CA HIS A 44 -2.60 -10.02 -2.73
C HIS A 44 -3.30 -8.88 -3.46
N LEU A 45 -3.17 -7.67 -2.94
CA LEU A 45 -3.65 -6.43 -3.55
C LEU A 45 -2.49 -5.69 -4.18
N GLU A 46 -2.63 -5.33 -5.45
CA GLU A 46 -1.70 -4.47 -6.17
C GLU A 46 -2.39 -3.18 -6.59
N TRP A 47 -1.81 -2.06 -6.18
CA TRP A 47 -2.14 -0.70 -6.58
C TRP A 47 -1.04 -0.18 -7.49
N ARG A 48 -1.40 0.15 -8.73
CA ARG A 48 -0.47 0.64 -9.74
C ARG A 48 -0.97 1.94 -10.35
N GLU A 49 -0.12 2.94 -10.34
CA GLU A 49 -0.34 4.22 -10.99
C GLU A 49 0.69 4.40 -12.09
N ASP A 50 0.23 4.57 -13.33
CA ASP A 50 1.07 4.84 -14.50
C ASP A 50 0.84 6.28 -14.97
N GLY A 51 1.86 6.88 -15.58
CA GLY A 51 1.79 8.23 -16.15
C GLY A 51 2.01 9.34 -15.13
N LEU A 52 2.73 9.03 -14.05
CA LEU A 52 3.13 10.05 -13.08
C LEU A 52 4.06 11.06 -13.76
N VAL A 53 3.81 12.34 -13.51
CA VAL A 53 4.71 13.41 -13.95
C VAL A 53 5.77 13.63 -12.86
N PRO A 54 7.05 13.73 -13.22
CA PRO A 54 8.09 14.17 -12.30
C PRO A 54 7.73 15.57 -11.79
N THR A 55 7.36 15.66 -10.52
CA THR A 55 7.29 16.95 -9.84
C THR A 55 8.73 17.39 -9.56
N GLY A 56 9.05 18.66 -9.83
CA GLY A 56 10.39 19.22 -9.64
C GLY A 56 10.88 19.19 -8.18
N ALA A 57 11.84 20.05 -7.82
CA ALA A 57 12.39 20.12 -6.46
C ALA A 57 11.36 20.29 -5.33
N ASP A 58 10.12 20.70 -5.66
CA ASP A 58 8.98 20.85 -4.75
C ASP A 58 8.06 19.61 -4.68
N ALA A 59 8.58 18.42 -5.01
CA ALA A 59 7.81 17.18 -4.96
C ALA A 59 7.19 16.96 -3.56
N PRO A 60 5.89 16.59 -3.46
CA PRO A 60 5.22 16.44 -2.17
C PRO A 60 5.95 15.43 -1.27
N SER A 61 6.00 15.69 0.03
CA SER A 61 6.74 14.89 1.02
C SER A 61 6.41 13.39 1.04
N PHE A 62 5.22 12.99 0.56
CA PHE A 62 4.88 11.57 0.41
C PHE A 62 5.79 10.85 -0.61
N ARG A 63 6.29 11.56 -1.62
CA ARG A 63 7.27 11.05 -2.61
C ARG A 63 8.71 11.18 -2.15
N ALA A 64 9.02 12.22 -1.37
CA ALA A 64 10.38 12.55 -0.98
C ALA A 64 10.91 11.66 0.14
N ASP A 65 10.22 11.55 1.29
CA ASP A 65 10.61 10.68 2.40
C ASP A 65 9.48 10.60 3.46
N GLY A 66 8.88 9.42 3.66
CA GLY A 66 8.18 9.11 4.92
C GLY A 66 6.87 9.85 5.25
N GLY A 67 6.07 10.28 4.28
CA GLY A 67 4.73 10.83 4.56
C GLY A 67 3.80 9.86 5.33
N TYR A 68 2.77 10.38 6.01
CA TYR A 68 1.84 9.61 6.86
C TYR A 68 1.28 8.35 6.16
N GLY A 69 0.87 8.46 4.90
CA GLY A 69 0.38 7.32 4.13
C GLY A 69 1.44 6.24 3.88
N ARG A 70 2.71 6.63 3.70
CA ARG A 70 3.82 5.69 3.53
C ARG A 70 4.14 4.96 4.83
N VAL A 71 4.15 5.66 5.96
CA VAL A 71 4.29 5.04 7.30
C VAL A 71 3.16 4.05 7.57
N LEU A 72 1.92 4.41 7.23
CA LEU A 72 0.77 3.52 7.38
C LEU A 72 0.96 2.21 6.58
N ILE A 73 1.42 2.31 5.33
CA ILE A 73 1.58 1.16 4.44
C ILE A 73 2.81 0.31 4.77
N GLU A 74 3.97 0.94 4.98
CA GLU A 74 5.24 0.24 5.16
C GLU A 74 5.46 -0.25 6.59
N GLN A 75 4.80 0.35 7.60
CA GLN A 75 5.02 0.03 9.01
C GLN A 75 3.77 -0.47 9.71
N ALA A 76 2.69 0.31 9.70
CA ALA A 76 1.51 -0.01 10.51
C ALA A 76 0.75 -1.25 9.99
N LEU A 77 0.61 -1.42 8.67
CA LEU A 77 -0.01 -2.61 8.08
C LEU A 77 0.76 -3.90 8.40
N PRO A 78 2.10 -3.99 8.18
CA PRO A 78 2.86 -5.16 8.61
C PRO A 78 2.75 -5.45 10.10
N TYR A 79 2.90 -4.42 10.94
CA TYR A 79 2.87 -4.58 12.39
C TYR A 79 1.51 -5.07 12.91
N ALA A 80 0.43 -4.41 12.50
CA ALA A 80 -0.89 -4.67 13.08
C ALA A 80 -1.60 -5.87 12.44
N LEU A 81 -1.33 -6.16 11.17
CA LEU A 81 -2.08 -7.14 10.39
C LEU A 81 -1.24 -8.31 9.85
N GLY A 82 0.06 -8.37 10.14
CA GLY A 82 0.94 -9.38 9.53
C GLY A 82 1.01 -9.28 8.01
N ALA A 83 0.79 -8.08 7.49
CA ALA A 83 0.89 -7.80 6.07
C ALA A 83 2.35 -7.83 5.60
N ARG A 84 2.56 -8.22 4.35
CA ARG A 84 3.82 -7.97 3.63
C ARG A 84 3.53 -6.86 2.64
N THR A 85 4.31 -5.78 2.68
CA THR A 85 4.08 -4.63 1.82
C THR A 85 5.31 -4.28 1.00
N THR A 86 5.07 -3.75 -0.20
CA THR A 86 6.08 -3.22 -1.10
C THR A 86 5.60 -1.88 -1.61
N TYR A 87 6.49 -0.89 -1.67
CA TYR A 87 6.17 0.45 -2.15
C TYR A 87 7.31 0.95 -3.03
N GLU A 88 7.09 0.92 -4.34
CA GLU A 88 8.07 1.24 -5.37
C GLU A 88 7.60 2.48 -6.13
N LEU A 89 8.22 3.62 -5.84
CA LEU A 89 7.99 4.86 -6.57
C LEU A 89 9.10 5.05 -7.60
N GLY A 90 8.73 4.92 -8.87
CA GLY A 90 9.57 5.27 -10.02
C GLY A 90 9.32 6.70 -10.50
N ALA A 91 10.01 7.09 -11.57
CA ALA A 91 9.88 8.42 -12.16
C ALA A 91 8.48 8.69 -12.73
N THR A 92 7.84 7.65 -13.28
CA THR A 92 6.54 7.74 -13.99
C THR A 92 5.52 6.70 -13.54
N GLU A 93 5.88 5.86 -12.56
CA GLU A 93 5.05 4.78 -12.06
C GLU A 93 5.12 4.73 -10.52
N LEU A 94 3.99 4.44 -9.87
CA LEU A 94 3.97 3.98 -8.48
C LEU A 94 3.38 2.58 -8.45
N ARG A 95 4.07 1.67 -7.78
CA ARG A 95 3.59 0.31 -7.53
C ARG A 95 3.60 0.01 -6.04
N CYS A 96 2.42 -0.29 -5.49
CA CYS A 96 2.24 -0.66 -4.10
C CYS A 96 1.58 -2.03 -4.00
N ILE A 97 2.21 -2.96 -3.30
CA ILE A 97 1.64 -4.26 -2.98
C ILE A 97 1.27 -4.29 -1.50
N VAL A 98 0.07 -4.79 -1.20
CA VAL A 98 -0.34 -5.21 0.14
C VAL A 98 -0.75 -6.68 0.09
N ASP A 99 0.05 -7.53 0.72
CA ASP A 99 -0.22 -8.96 0.87
C ASP A 99 -0.63 -9.28 2.30
N LEU A 100 -1.93 -9.51 2.51
CA LEU A 100 -2.59 -9.58 3.81
C LEU A 100 -3.10 -11.01 4.09
N PRO A 101 -2.86 -11.59 5.29
CA PRO A 101 -3.55 -12.83 5.69
C PRO A 101 -5.08 -12.64 5.71
N LEU A 102 -5.84 -13.58 5.12
CA LEU A 102 -7.31 -13.56 5.21
C LEU A 102 -7.83 -14.03 6.56
N GLU A 103 -7.09 -14.93 7.20
CA GLU A 103 -7.39 -15.43 8.53
C GLU A 103 -6.48 -14.73 9.52
N LYS A 104 -7.05 -14.32 10.66
CA LYS A 104 -6.28 -13.71 11.74
C LYS A 104 -5.23 -14.73 12.18
N ALA A 105 -3.94 -14.36 12.13
CA ALA A 105 -2.90 -15.22 12.67
C ALA A 105 -3.32 -15.61 14.10
N ALA A 106 -3.40 -16.90 14.38
CA ALA A 106 -3.64 -17.38 15.73
C ALA A 106 -2.61 -16.71 16.63
N THR A 107 -3.06 -16.01 17.68
CA THR A 107 -2.17 -15.50 18.72
C THR A 107 -1.28 -16.68 19.13
N PRO A 108 0.06 -16.58 19.04
CA PRO A 108 0.90 -17.63 19.58
C PRO A 108 0.51 -17.78 21.05
N ALA A 109 0.05 -18.97 21.43
CA ALA A 109 -0.31 -19.26 22.81
C ALA A 109 0.87 -18.81 23.69
N SER A 110 0.58 -18.07 24.77
CA SER A 110 1.60 -17.73 25.75
C SER A 110 2.32 -19.02 26.10
N ARG A 111 3.63 -19.03 25.86
CA ARG A 111 4.49 -20.08 26.40
C ARG A 111 4.67 -19.70 27.86
N ASP A 112 3.66 -20.01 28.67
CA ASP A 112 3.81 -19.90 30.13
C ASP A 112 4.76 -21.02 30.60
N PRO A 113 5.69 -20.70 31.51
CA PRO A 113 6.71 -21.62 32.02
C PRO A 113 6.14 -22.73 32.90
#